data_AF-A0A968SWT3-F1
#
_entry.id   AF-A0A968SWT3-F1
#
_cell.length_a   1.000
_cell.length_b   1.000
_cell.length_c   1.000
_cell.angle_alpha   90.00
_cell.angle_beta   90.00
_cell.angle_gamma   90.00
#
_symmetry.space_group_name_H-M   'P 1'
#
loop_
_entity.id
_entity.type
_entity.pdbx_description
1 polymer ?
#
loop_
_entity_poly.entity_id
_entity_poly.type
_entity_poly.pdbx_seq_one_letter_code
_entity_poly.pdbx_strand_id
1 'polypeptide(L)'
;KRACARRPGARPLETWADEGRLFAVLDALGNDELPQQSRERGALRARCLYEGTRYQDLWAIGPHLWRLAAREVEPLLARAEEPWGYFVLCRAELPELADHLRTLLTCELPNGQKSCFGSTIRG
;
A
#
# COMPACT_ATOMS: atom_id res chain seq x y z
N LYS A 1 27.62 4.47 -7.26
CA LYS A 1 26.45 4.06 -6.42
C LYS A 1 26.98 3.83 -5.00
N ARG A 2 26.67 4.70 -4.03
CA ARG A 2 27.08 4.46 -2.62
C ARG A 2 26.14 3.38 -2.08
N ALA A 3 26.66 2.20 -1.77
CA ALA A 3 25.93 1.25 -0.94
C ALA A 3 25.61 1.99 0.37
N CYS A 4 24.33 2.24 0.63
CA CYS A 4 23.89 2.74 1.92
C CYS A 4 24.23 1.64 2.93
N ALA A 5 25.36 1.79 3.64
CA ALA A 5 25.80 0.81 4.62
C ALA A 5 24.66 0.63 5.64
N ARG A 6 24.21 -0.61 5.83
CA ARG A 6 23.11 -0.94 6.74
C ARG A 6 23.47 -0.40 8.12
N ARG A 7 22.66 0.52 8.66
CA ARG A 7 22.90 1.10 9.99
C ARG A 7 22.98 -0.03 11.01
N PRO A 8 24.02 -0.07 11.86
CA PRO A 8 24.09 -1.06 12.93
C PRO A 8 22.85 -0.94 13.82
N GLY A 9 22.16 -2.06 14.04
CA GLY A 9 20.90 -2.11 14.80
C GLY A 9 19.61 -2.00 13.97
N ALA A 10 19.69 -1.73 12.66
CA ALA A 10 18.51 -1.79 11.80
C ALA A 10 18.03 -3.25 11.66
N ARG A 11 16.79 -3.51 12.09
CA ARG A 11 16.14 -4.82 11.89
C ARG A 11 15.79 -5.00 10.40
N PRO A 12 15.94 -6.21 9.84
CA PRO A 12 15.45 -6.52 8.49
C PRO A 12 13.93 -6.32 8.38
N LEU A 13 13.45 -5.98 7.19
CA LEU A 13 12.02 -5.75 6.94
C LEU A 13 11.22 -7.05 7.06
N GLU A 14 11.81 -8.16 6.66
CA GLU A 14 11.28 -9.53 6.75
C GLU A 14 10.85 -9.86 8.18
N THR A 15 11.61 -9.41 9.17
CA THR A 15 11.27 -9.64 10.58
C THR A 15 9.96 -8.96 10.97
N TRP A 16 9.69 -7.77 10.44
CA TRP A 16 8.41 -7.09 10.68
C TRP A 16 7.26 -7.72 9.90
N ALA A 17 7.54 -8.32 8.73
CA ALA A 17 6.57 -9.07 7.96
C ALA A 17 6.15 -10.36 8.68
N ASP A 18 7.10 -11.09 9.27
CA ASP A 18 6.82 -12.29 10.09
C ASP A 18 6.01 -11.96 11.33
N GLU A 19 6.19 -10.76 11.91
CA GLU A 19 5.38 -10.24 13.00
C GLU A 19 3.98 -9.75 12.55
N GLY A 20 3.67 -9.78 11.24
CA GLY A 20 2.41 -9.29 10.68
C GLY A 20 2.26 -7.77 10.69
N ARG A 21 3.36 -7.04 10.86
CA ARG A 21 3.39 -5.57 11.06
C ARG A 21 3.83 -4.78 9.83
N LEU A 22 4.33 -5.47 8.80
CA LEU A 22 4.80 -4.83 7.59
C LEU A 22 3.71 -4.85 6.51
N PHE A 23 3.45 -3.67 5.96
CA PHE A 23 2.54 -3.46 4.85
C PHE A 23 3.25 -2.75 3.70
N ALA A 24 2.73 -2.90 2.49
CA ALA A 24 3.09 -2.09 1.34
C ALA A 24 1.86 -1.35 0.83
N VAL A 25 2.01 -0.04 0.59
CA VAL A 25 1.09 0.74 -0.24
C VAL A 25 1.69 0.73 -1.64
N LEU A 26 1.01 0.07 -2.58
CA LEU A 26 1.44 -0.12 -3.95
C LEU A 26 0.56 0.70 -4.87
N ASP A 27 1.17 1.47 -5.76
CA ASP A 27 0.42 2.23 -6.77
C ASP A 27 0.10 1.32 -7.97
N ALA A 28 -1.17 1.29 -8.39
CA ALA A 28 -1.60 0.55 -9.58
C ALA A 28 -1.27 1.32 -10.87
N LEU A 29 -0.92 2.61 -10.76
CA LEU A 29 -0.59 3.43 -11.91
C LEU A 29 0.65 2.87 -12.64
N GLY A 30 0.43 2.28 -13.80
CA GLY A 30 1.48 1.62 -14.60
C GLY A 30 1.75 0.16 -14.24
N ASN A 31 0.91 -0.47 -13.40
CA ASN A 31 1.00 -1.87 -13.06
C ASN A 31 -0.36 -2.57 -13.22
N ASP A 32 -0.65 -3.03 -14.44
CA ASP A 32 -1.92 -3.65 -14.82
C ASP A 32 -2.22 -4.95 -14.08
N GLU A 33 -1.19 -5.62 -13.53
CA GLU A 33 -1.35 -6.88 -12.79
C GLU A 33 -1.72 -6.66 -11.32
N LEU A 34 -1.41 -5.49 -10.76
CA LEU A 34 -1.59 -5.21 -9.32
C LEU A 34 -3.03 -5.44 -8.83
N PRO A 35 -4.08 -4.98 -9.54
CA PRO A 35 -5.45 -5.16 -9.08
C PRO A 35 -5.85 -6.64 -9.02
N GLN A 36 -5.38 -7.46 -9.98
CA GLN A 36 -5.60 -8.91 -9.97
C GLN A 36 -4.84 -9.58 -8.82
N GLN A 37 -3.55 -9.27 -8.66
CA GLN A 37 -2.72 -9.79 -7.57
C GLN A 37 -3.32 -9.44 -6.19
N SER A 38 -3.91 -8.24 -6.05
CA SER A 38 -4.60 -7.84 -4.84
C SER A 38 -5.85 -8.68 -4.56
N ARG A 39 -6.60 -9.09 -5.59
CA ARG A 39 -7.78 -9.96 -5.42
C ARG A 39 -7.38 -11.37 -5.02
N GLU A 40 -6.36 -11.93 -5.67
CA GLU A 40 -5.86 -13.28 -5.40
C GLU A 40 -5.33 -13.45 -3.97
N ARG A 41 -4.80 -12.37 -3.37
CA ARG A 41 -4.39 -12.33 -1.97
C ARG A 41 -5.55 -12.41 -0.97
N GLY A 42 -6.74 -12.00 -1.38
CA GLY A 42 -7.93 -11.94 -0.55
C GLY A 42 -7.96 -10.78 0.44
N ALA A 43 -9.17 -10.51 0.96
CA ALA A 43 -9.48 -9.34 1.80
C ALA A 43 -8.72 -9.28 3.14
N LEU A 44 -8.16 -10.40 3.61
CA LEU A 44 -7.36 -10.44 4.85
C LEU A 44 -5.92 -9.93 4.63
N ARG A 45 -5.44 -9.91 3.39
CA ARG A 45 -4.04 -9.61 3.07
C ARG A 45 -3.89 -8.44 2.11
N ALA A 46 -4.94 -8.02 1.43
CA ALA A 46 -4.87 -6.92 0.49
C ALA A 46 -6.20 -6.17 0.40
N ARG A 47 -6.11 -4.85 0.20
CA ARG A 47 -7.27 -3.97 0.05
C ARG A 47 -6.96 -2.78 -0.86
N CYS A 48 -7.91 -2.40 -1.73
CA CYS A 48 -7.81 -1.12 -2.45
C CYS A 48 -8.20 0.04 -1.52
N LEU A 49 -7.45 1.15 -1.53
CA LEU A 49 -7.80 2.30 -0.71
C LEU A 49 -9.10 2.99 -1.15
N TYR A 50 -9.57 2.77 -2.39
CA TYR A 50 -10.90 3.25 -2.82
C TYR A 50 -12.06 2.34 -2.42
N GLU A 51 -11.80 1.13 -1.93
CA GLU A 51 -12.85 0.18 -1.58
C GLU A 51 -13.77 0.72 -0.47
N GLY A 52 -15.09 0.72 -0.68
CA GLY A 52 -16.07 1.29 0.26
C GLY A 52 -16.15 2.82 0.24
N THR A 53 -15.47 3.49 -0.70
CA THR A 53 -15.60 4.93 -0.94
C THR A 53 -16.45 5.20 -2.18
N ARG A 54 -16.85 6.47 -2.40
CA ARG A 54 -17.53 6.89 -3.63
C ARG A 54 -16.74 6.66 -4.92
N TYR A 55 -15.44 6.36 -4.81
CA TYR A 55 -14.53 6.14 -5.93
C TYR A 55 -14.16 4.66 -6.08
N GLN A 56 -14.92 3.72 -5.50
CA GLN A 56 -14.63 2.28 -5.56
C GLN A 56 -14.41 1.73 -6.98
N ASP A 57 -15.00 2.36 -8.00
CA ASP A 57 -14.84 1.96 -9.39
C ASP A 57 -13.43 2.25 -9.93
N LEU A 58 -12.65 3.11 -9.26
CA LEU A 58 -11.25 3.39 -9.56
C LEU A 58 -10.29 2.33 -9.00
N TRP A 59 -10.80 1.18 -8.52
CA TRP A 59 -9.98 0.11 -7.96
C TRP A 59 -8.89 -0.41 -8.93
N ALA A 60 -9.09 -0.27 -10.25
CA ALA A 60 -8.11 -0.72 -11.24
C ALA A 60 -6.87 0.19 -11.36
N ILE A 61 -6.97 1.45 -10.92
CA ILE A 61 -5.90 2.45 -11.05
C ILE A 61 -5.51 3.06 -9.70
N GLY A 62 -6.17 2.64 -8.61
CA GLY A 62 -5.94 3.18 -7.28
C GLY A 62 -4.85 2.44 -6.51
N PRO A 63 -4.37 3.03 -5.41
CA PRO A 63 -3.39 2.38 -4.56
C PRO A 63 -3.98 1.19 -3.78
N HIS A 64 -3.19 0.13 -3.67
CA HIS A 64 -3.50 -1.09 -2.93
C HIS A 64 -2.61 -1.22 -1.70
N LEU A 65 -3.22 -1.48 -0.55
CA LEU A 65 -2.54 -1.79 0.70
C LEU A 65 -2.44 -3.31 0.87
N TRP A 66 -1.23 -3.84 0.98
CA TRP A 66 -0.95 -5.26 1.18
C TRP A 66 -0.28 -5.52 2.52
N ARG A 67 -0.74 -6.53 3.26
CA ARG A 67 0.00 -7.13 4.38
C ARG A 67 1.02 -8.13 3.84
N LEU A 68 2.29 -7.87 4.09
CA LEU A 68 3.38 -8.65 3.53
C LEU A 68 3.73 -9.87 4.38
N ALA A 69 4.08 -10.96 3.72
CA ALA A 69 4.86 -12.05 4.28
C ALA A 69 6.35 -11.81 4.00
N ALA A 70 7.25 -12.36 4.83
CA ALA A 70 8.70 -12.15 4.69
C ALA A 70 9.23 -12.45 3.28
N ARG A 71 8.74 -13.51 2.62
CA ARG A 71 9.13 -13.89 1.25
C ARG A 71 8.82 -12.84 0.18
N GLU A 72 7.97 -11.86 0.49
CA GLU A 72 7.48 -10.86 -0.47
C GLU A 72 8.26 -9.55 -0.37
N VAL A 73 9.11 -9.40 0.65
CA VAL A 73 9.90 -8.18 0.88
C VAL A 73 10.98 -8.01 -0.19
N GLU A 74 11.80 -9.03 -0.42
CA GLU A 74 12.91 -8.94 -1.37
C GLU A 74 12.44 -8.68 -2.82
N PRO A 75 11.39 -9.36 -3.34
CA PRO A 75 10.86 -9.04 -4.66
C PRO A 75 10.38 -7.59 -4.81
N LEU A 76 9.80 -7.01 -3.75
CA LEU A 76 9.37 -5.60 -3.76
C LEU A 76 10.57 -4.65 -3.70
N LEU A 77 11.57 -4.95 -2.86
CA LEU A 77 12.83 -4.19 -2.80
C LEU A 77 13.59 -4.22 -4.12
N ALA A 78 13.57 -5.33 -4.84
CA ALA A 78 14.19 -5.45 -6.14
C ALA A 78 13.57 -4.52 -7.20
N ARG A 79 12.33 -4.06 -6.99
CA ARG A 79 11.65 -3.09 -7.85
C ARG A 79 12.02 -1.64 -7.54
N ALA A 80 12.96 -1.37 -6.61
CA ALA A 80 13.38 -0.04 -6.15
C ALA A 80 13.65 1.03 -7.23
N GLU A 81 13.93 0.63 -8.47
CA GLU A 81 14.17 1.56 -9.59
C GLU A 81 12.88 2.01 -10.31
N GLU A 82 11.73 1.39 -10.01
CA GLU A 82 10.38 1.78 -10.48
C GLU A 82 9.63 2.56 -9.39
N PRO A 83 8.68 3.45 -9.71
CA PRO A 83 7.75 3.97 -8.73
C PRO A 83 6.74 2.87 -8.34
N TRP A 84 7.01 2.10 -7.29
CA TRP A 84 6.15 0.99 -6.83
C TRP A 84 5.48 1.24 -5.46
N GLY A 85 5.67 2.41 -4.84
CA GLY A 85 4.98 2.83 -3.62
C GLY A 85 5.85 2.87 -2.35
N TYR A 86 5.29 2.52 -1.19
CA TYR A 86 5.95 2.70 0.12
C TYR A 86 5.68 1.52 1.07
N PHE A 87 6.67 1.19 1.92
CA PHE A 87 6.44 0.32 3.07
C PHE A 87 5.88 1.10 4.26
N VAL A 88 4.98 0.46 5.01
CA VAL A 88 4.40 0.98 6.23
C VAL A 88 4.58 -0.05 7.35
N LEU A 89 5.20 0.38 8.44
CA LEU A 89 5.28 -0.40 9.67
C LEU A 89 4.15 0.04 10.60
N CYS A 90 3.24 -0.88 10.94
CA CYS A 90 2.10 -0.58 11.79
C CYS A 90 1.72 -1.77 12.68
N ARG A 91 1.08 -1.48 13.81
CA ARG A 91 0.45 -2.51 14.67
C ARG A 91 -1.06 -2.64 14.45
N ALA A 92 -1.64 -1.73 13.66
CA ALA A 92 -3.06 -1.76 13.32
C ALA A 92 -3.38 -2.93 12.38
N GLU A 93 -4.62 -3.39 12.41
CA GLU A 93 -5.11 -4.36 11.43
C GLU A 93 -5.28 -3.71 10.05
N LEU A 94 -5.33 -4.54 9.00
CA LEU A 94 -5.39 -4.07 7.61
C LEU A 94 -6.54 -3.06 7.35
N PRO A 95 -7.78 -3.28 7.84
CA PRO A 95 -8.88 -2.32 7.63
C PRO A 95 -8.64 -0.98 8.33
N GLU A 96 -8.15 -1.01 9.56
CA GLU A 96 -7.86 0.18 10.36
C GLU A 96 -6.73 1.01 9.73
N LEU A 97 -5.66 0.35 9.26
CA LEU A 97 -4.59 1.02 8.55
C LEU A 97 -5.09 1.64 7.22
N ALA A 98 -5.96 0.95 6.49
CA ALA A 98 -6.55 1.50 5.28
C ALA A 98 -7.35 2.78 5.58
N ASP A 99 -8.13 2.81 6.66
CA ASP A 99 -8.88 4.00 7.07
C ASP A 99 -7.95 5.16 7.46
N HIS A 100 -6.88 4.89 8.22
CA HIS A 100 -5.87 5.90 8.51
C HIS A 100 -5.23 6.46 7.23
N LEU A 101 -4.80 5.60 6.31
CA LEU A 101 -4.19 6.01 5.05
C LEU A 101 -5.15 6.82 4.17
N ARG A 102 -6.45 6.50 4.17
CA ARG A 102 -7.46 7.28 3.42
C ARG A 102 -7.57 8.72 3.88
N THR A 103 -7.26 8.99 5.15
CA THR A 103 -7.25 10.35 5.71
C THR A 103 -5.92 11.07 5.52
N LEU A 104 -4.81 10.33 5.48
CA LEU A 104 -3.46 10.89 5.40
C LEU A 104 -3.00 11.11 3.96
N LEU A 105 -3.39 10.23 3.04
CA LEU A 105 -3.00 10.30 1.64
C LEU A 105 -3.97 11.18 0.84
N THR A 106 -3.41 11.99 -0.04
CA THR A 106 -4.15 12.78 -1.03
C THR A 106 -3.91 12.19 -2.41
N CYS A 107 -4.96 12.11 -3.22
CA CYS A 107 -4.90 11.73 -4.63
C CYS A 107 -5.32 12.91 -5.49
N GLU A 108 -4.85 12.93 -6.73
CA GLU A 108 -5.37 13.80 -7.76
C GLU A 108 -6.42 13.03 -8.58
N LEU A 109 -7.62 13.56 -8.65
CA LEU A 109 -8.72 12.98 -9.42
C LEU A 109 -8.55 13.33 -10.91
N PRO A 110 -9.24 12.61 -11.83
CA PRO A 110 -9.15 12.89 -13.28
C PRO A 110 -9.50 14.34 -13.69
N ASN A 111 -10.23 15.06 -12.84
CA ASN A 111 -10.58 16.48 -13.04
C ASN A 111 -9.50 17.46 -12.51
N GLY A 112 -8.33 16.96 -12.08
CA GLY A 112 -7.23 17.76 -11.52
C GLY A 112 -7.41 18.19 -10.06
N GLN A 113 -8.50 17.78 -9.39
CA GLN A 113 -8.73 18.13 -7.99
C GLN A 113 -7.97 17.20 -7.04
N LYS A 114 -7.36 17.79 -6.01
CA LYS A 114 -6.76 17.02 -4.91
C LYS A 114 -7.84 16.64 -3.90
N SER A 115 -7.92 15.35 -3.57
CA SER A 115 -8.89 14.83 -2.62
C SER A 115 -8.27 13.74 -1.75
N CYS A 116 -8.66 13.68 -0.48
CA CYS A 116 -8.40 12.50 0.34
C CYS A 116 -9.40 11.39 0.00
N PHE A 117 -8.93 10.14 0.04
CA PHE A 117 -9.74 8.96 -0.31
C PHE A 117 -10.98 8.83 0.58
N GLY A 118 -10.89 9.26 1.85
CA GLY A 118 -11.95 9.17 2.86
C GLY A 118 -12.93 10.34 2.92
N SER A 119 -12.99 11.20 1.90
CA SER A 119 -13.97 12.31 1.87
C SER A 119 -15.39 11.82 1.59
N THR A 120 -15.95 11.05 2.53
CA THR A 120 -17.39 10.93 2.71
C THR A 120 -17.81 12.09 3.61
N ILE A 121 -18.65 12.98 3.07
CA ILE A 121 -19.38 13.99 3.86
C ILE A 121 -20.10 13.20 4.96
N ARG A 122 -19.79 13.48 6.24
CA ARG A 122 -20.62 13.00 7.35
C ARG A 122 -22.01 13.59 7.13
N GLY A 123 -22.95 12.76 6.68
CA GLY A 123 -24.38 13.03 6.76
C GLY A 123 -24.88 12.81 8.17
#